data_AF-V4S912-F1
#
_entry.id   AF-V4S912-F1
#
_cell.length_a   1.000
_cell.length_b   1.000
_cell.length_c   1.000
_cell.angle_alpha   90.00
_cell.angle_beta   90.00
_cell.angle_gamma   90.00
#
_symmetry.space_group_name_H-M   'P 1'
#
loop_
_entity.id
_entity.type
_entity.pdbx_description
1 polymer ?
#
loop_
_entity_poly.entity_id
_entity_poly.type
_entity_poly.pdbx_seq_one_letter_code
_entity_poly.pdbx_strand_id
1 'polypeptide(L)' 'MSSSCPAGKGSWPELVGMNGEAAAHIIMAENPKVGATTVDENAIVTADFRCDRVRVFVNAHG' A
#
# COMPACT_ATOMS: atom_id res chain seq x y z
N MET A 1 -14.31 -19.51 2.82
CA MET A 1 -14.41 -18.34 3.74
C MET A 1 -14.33 -17.09 2.90
N SER A 2 -15.34 -16.22 2.95
CA SER A 2 -15.28 -14.94 2.23
C SER A 2 -14.23 -14.05 2.89
N SER A 3 -12.99 -14.07 2.37
CA SER A 3 -11.95 -13.11 2.73
C SER A 3 -12.24 -11.78 2.02
N SER A 4 -13.39 -11.19 2.29
CA SER A 4 -13.73 -9.86 1.81
C SER A 4 -13.14 -8.86 2.80
N CYS A 5 -12.09 -8.14 2.37
CA CYS A 5 -11.65 -6.97 3.10
C CYS A 5 -12.81 -5.99 3.31
N PRO A 6 -12.78 -5.17 4.38
CA PRO A 6 -13.80 -4.15 4.61
C PRO A 6 -13.97 -3.26 3.38
N ALA A 7 -15.19 -2.77 3.14
CA ALA A 7 -15.47 -1.87 2.02
C ALA A 7 -14.54 -0.64 2.04
N GLY A 8 -13.97 -0.33 0.87
CA GLY A 8 -13.00 0.74 0.66
C GLY A 8 -12.23 0.53 -0.65
N LYS A 9 -11.48 1.55 -1.10
CA LYS A 9 -10.57 1.40 -2.25
C LYS A 9 -9.47 0.40 -1.90
N GLY A 10 -9.17 -0.52 -2.81
CA GLY A 10 -8.22 -1.62 -2.59
C GLY A 10 -7.03 -1.66 -3.55
N SER A 11 -6.98 -0.76 -4.52
CA SER A 11 -5.90 -0.66 -5.50
C SER A 11 -5.67 0.79 -5.89
N TRP A 12 -4.40 1.12 -6.18
CA TRP A 12 -3.94 2.47 -6.52
C TRP A 12 -2.95 2.43 -7.69
N PRO A 13 -3.34 1.94 -8.88
CA PRO A 13 -2.45 1.87 -10.04
C PRO A 13 -1.96 3.26 -10.48
N GLU A 14 -2.73 4.32 -10.23
CA GLU A 14 -2.41 5.71 -10.57
C GLU A 14 -1.27 6.30 -9.74
N LEU A 15 -0.89 5.69 -8.61
CA LEU A 15 0.20 6.17 -7.76
C LEU A 15 1.57 5.62 -8.19
N VAL A 16 1.61 4.70 -9.16
CA VAL A 16 2.87 4.17 -9.69
C VAL A 16 3.64 5.30 -10.39
N GLY A 17 4.90 5.49 -9.99
CA GLY A 17 5.76 6.58 -10.49
C GLY A 17 5.65 7.88 -9.68
N MET A 18 4.79 7.95 -8.67
CA MET A 18 4.83 9.00 -7.67
C MET A 18 5.86 8.68 -6.58
N ASN A 19 6.28 9.72 -5.85
CA ASN A 19 7.09 9.52 -4.67
C ASN A 19 6.36 8.65 -3.63
N GLY A 20 7.08 7.69 -3.04
CA GLY A 20 6.49 6.70 -2.15
C GLY A 20 5.80 7.27 -0.89
N GLU A 21 6.36 8.32 -0.28
CA GLU A 21 5.75 8.94 0.90
C GLU A 21 4.44 9.63 0.54
N ALA A 22 4.43 10.39 -0.56
CA ALA A 22 3.21 11.01 -1.09
C ALA A 22 2.14 9.95 -1.42
N ALA A 23 2.53 8.84 -2.04
CA ALA A 23 1.63 7.73 -2.32
C ALA A 23 1.04 7.11 -1.04
N ALA A 24 1.87 6.89 0.00
CA ALA A 24 1.41 6.37 1.28
C ALA A 24 0.38 7.31 1.94
N HIS A 25 0.60 8.63 1.88
CA HIS A 25 -0.35 9.61 2.38
C HIS A 25 -1.68 9.58 1.62
N ILE A 26 -1.65 9.50 0.29
CA ILE A 26 -2.87 9.41 -0.53
C ILE A 26 -3.66 8.14 -0.21
N ILE A 27 -2.98 6.99 -0.07
CA ILE A 27 -3.62 5.72 0.27
C ILE A 27 -4.36 5.82 1.61
N MET A 28 -3.71 6.34 2.65
CA MET A 28 -4.34 6.49 3.97
C MET A 28 -5.49 7.50 3.96
N ALA A 29 -5.41 8.54 3.12
CA ALA A 29 -6.49 9.50 2.96
C ALA A 29 -7.71 8.92 2.24
N GLU A 30 -7.50 8.13 1.19
CA GLU A 30 -8.59 7.52 0.40
C GLU A 30 -9.18 6.27 1.06
N ASN A 31 -8.38 5.55 1.85
CA ASN A 31 -8.85 4.43 2.66
C ASN A 31 -8.28 4.51 4.09
N PRO A 32 -8.98 5.19 5.02
CA PRO A 32 -8.55 5.30 6.42
C PRO A 32 -8.52 3.97 7.21
N LYS A 33 -8.98 2.87 6.61
CA LYS A 33 -8.98 1.54 7.23
C LYS A 33 -7.68 0.77 7.00
N VAL A 34 -6.78 1.30 6.17
CA VAL A 34 -5.47 0.68 5.90
C VAL A 34 -4.33 1.56 6.39
N GLY A 35 -3.27 0.93 6.88
CA GLY A 35 -1.97 1.56 7.05
C GLY A 35 -1.13 1.40 5.79
N ALA A 36 -0.51 2.49 5.33
CA ALA A 36 0.42 2.47 4.21
C ALA A 36 1.85 2.75 4.70
N THR A 37 2.82 1.97 4.20
CA THR A 37 4.25 2.12 4.53
C THR A 37 5.10 1.95 3.28
N THR A 38 6.15 2.75 3.15
CA THR A 38 7.14 2.59 2.08
C THR A 38 8.06 1.41 2.39
N VAL A 39 8.43 0.68 1.35
CA VAL A 39 9.26 -0.51 1.42
C VAL A 39 10.17 -0.51 0.19
N ASP A 40 11.46 -0.79 0.36
CA ASP A 40 12.35 -0.99 -0.80
C ASP A 40 11.86 -2.17 -1.64
N GLU A 41 11.91 -2.06 -2.97
CA GLU A 41 11.49 -3.12 -3.90
C GLU A 41 12.23 -4.45 -3.69
N ASN A 42 13.43 -4.41 -3.10
CA ASN A 42 14.27 -5.57 -2.80
C ASN A 42 14.15 -6.05 -1.34
N ALA A 43 13.32 -5.42 -0.51
CA ALA A 43 13.18 -5.80 0.88
C ALA A 43 12.42 -7.13 1.02
N ILE A 44 12.92 -7.99 1.91
CA ILE A 44 12.23 -9.23 2.27
C ILE A 44 11.06 -8.88 3.19
N VAL A 45 9.85 -9.20 2.77
CA VAL A 45 8.62 -8.94 3.51
C VAL A 45 7.84 -10.22 3.81
N THR A 46 6.96 -10.16 4.81
CA THR A 46 6.08 -11.28 5.14
C THR A 46 5.03 -11.51 4.04
N ALA A 47 4.75 -12.77 3.71
CA ALA A 47 3.78 -13.16 2.66
C ALA A 47 2.33 -13.30 3.16
N ASP A 48 2.03 -12.83 4.37
CA ASP A 48 0.68 -12.84 4.95
C ASP A 48 -0.25 -11.86 4.22
N PHE A 49 -1.51 -12.27 4.00
CA PHE A 49 -2.54 -11.40 3.46
C PHE A 49 -3.21 -10.61 4.58
N ARG A 50 -3.22 -9.29 4.46
CA ARG A 50 -3.75 -8.35 5.45
C ARG A 50 -4.56 -7.25 4.80
N CYS A 51 -5.83 -7.14 5.18
CA CYS A 51 -6.75 -6.13 4.66
C CYS A 51 -6.48 -4.72 5.17
N ASP A 52 -5.72 -4.59 6.25
CA ASP A 52 -5.37 -3.34 6.92
C ASP A 52 -3.97 -2.83 6.53
N ARG A 53 -3.32 -3.47 5.56
CA ARG A 53 -1.93 -3.16 5.18
C ARG A 53 -1.79 -2.94 3.69
N VAL A 54 -1.18 -1.81 3.34
CA VAL A 54 -0.67 -1.53 2.00
C VAL A 54 0.84 -1.29 2.08
N ARG A 55 1.61 -1.98 1.23
CA ARG A 55 3.04 -1.75 1.07
C ARG A 55 3.25 -0.96 -0.21
N VAL A 56 3.88 0.19 -0.09
CA VAL A 56 4.27 1.04 -1.22
C VAL A 56 5.71 0.68 -1.55
N PHE A 57 5.90 -0.12 -2.59
CA PHE A 57 7.25 -0.47 -3.04
C PHE A 57 7.87 0.69 -3.80
N VAL A 58 9.02 1.15 -3.34
CA VAL A 58 9.84 2.19 -3.98
C VAL A 58 11.11 1.58 -4.54
N ASN A 59 11.57 2.12 -5.66
CA ASN A 59 12.86 1.74 -6.23
C ASN A 59 13.97 2.65 -5.67
N ALA A 60 15.21 2.44 -6.09
CA ALA A 60 16.35 3.23 -5.62
C ALA A 60 16.25 4.75 -5.88
N HIS A 61 15.29 5.21 -6.69
CA HIS A 61 15.04 6.61 -7.01
C HIS A 61 13.92 7.25 -6.17
N GLY A 62 13.30 6.50 -5.25
CA GLY A 62 12.24 6.98 -4.34
C GLY A 62 10.89 7.16 -5.00
#